data_AF-A0A4R4FI10-F1
#
_entry.id   AF-A0A4R4FI10-F1
#
_cell.length_a   1.000
_cell.length_b   1.000
_cell.length_c   1.000
_cell.angle_alpha   90.00
_cell.angle_beta   90.00
_cell.angle_gamma   90.00
#
_symmetry.space_group_name_H-M   'P 1'
#
loop_
_entity.id
_entity.type
_entity.pdbx_description
1 polymer ?
#
loop_
_entity_poly.entity_id
_entity_poly.type
_entity_poly.pdbx_seq_one_letter_code
_entity_poly.pdbx_strand_id
1 'polypeptide(L)'
;MYEGRPVDMQMERMILDEGFFDPTIYQCEIITYKPEEERIYLLSKRTELPVFSLDGIYRCTIAAEEGLVECSGSITERYWNKLGQVMVFRLRNGFYKKVVN
;
A
#
# COMPACT_ATOMS: atom_id res chain seq x y z
N MET A 1 12.35 -2.76 -11.35
CA MET A 1 12.21 -1.89 -10.16
C MET A 1 10.78 -1.35 -10.15
N TYR A 2 10.13 -1.24 -8.99
CA TYR A 2 8.73 -0.79 -8.91
C TYR A 2 8.57 0.71 -8.70
N GLU A 3 9.65 1.47 -8.58
CA GLU A 3 9.65 2.91 -8.28
C GLU A 3 8.92 3.70 -9.39
N GLY A 4 8.16 4.72 -8.96
CA GLY A 4 7.31 5.54 -9.83
C GLY A 4 6.04 4.87 -10.32
N ARG A 5 5.79 3.59 -9.97
CA ARG A 5 4.58 2.89 -10.45
C ARG A 5 3.35 3.27 -9.63
N PRO A 6 2.18 3.42 -10.29
CA PRO A 6 0.92 3.62 -9.59
C PRO A 6 0.53 2.36 -8.83
N VAL A 7 -0.11 2.59 -7.68
CA VAL A 7 -0.58 1.56 -6.77
C VAL A 7 -2.01 1.84 -6.38
N ASP A 8 -2.84 0.82 -6.49
CA ASP A 8 -4.16 0.83 -5.90
C ASP A 8 -4.08 0.17 -4.52
N MET A 9 -4.47 0.94 -3.49
CA MET A 9 -4.46 0.51 -2.10
C MET A 9 -5.89 0.40 -1.58
N GLN A 10 -6.26 -0.77 -1.06
CA GLN A 10 -7.61 -1.05 -0.56
C GLN A 10 -7.55 -1.79 0.77
N MET A 11 -8.33 -1.37 1.77
CA MET A 11 -8.42 -2.12 3.03
C MET A 11 -9.22 -3.41 2.79
N GLU A 12 -8.64 -4.55 3.19
CA GLU A 12 -9.32 -5.85 3.15
C GLU A 12 -9.91 -6.22 4.50
N ARG A 13 -9.27 -5.76 5.57
CA ARG A 13 -9.65 -6.12 6.93
C ARG A 13 -9.19 -5.05 7.92
N MET A 14 -10.07 -4.72 8.85
CA MET A 14 -9.72 -3.98 10.07
C MET A 14 -9.33 -4.96 11.17
N ILE A 15 -8.23 -4.71 11.90
CA ILE A 15 -7.76 -5.57 12.99
C ILE A 15 -8.44 -5.23 14.31
N LEU A 16 -8.65 -3.95 14.60
CA LEU A 16 -9.33 -3.50 15.81
C LEU A 16 -10.84 -3.57 15.64
N ASP A 17 -11.54 -4.12 16.64
CA ASP A 17 -12.99 -4.32 16.63
C ASP A 17 -13.77 -2.99 16.59
N GLU A 18 -13.22 -1.92 17.19
CA GLU A 18 -13.80 -0.56 17.15
C GLU A 18 -13.30 0.27 15.96
N GLY A 19 -12.54 -0.36 15.06
CA GLY A 19 -11.97 0.29 13.89
C GLY A 19 -12.98 0.55 12.78
N PHE A 20 -12.74 1.61 12.01
CA PHE A 20 -13.52 1.87 10.81
C PHE A 20 -12.95 1.10 9.61
N PHE A 21 -13.73 0.17 9.08
CA PHE A 21 -13.41 -0.50 7.82
C PHE A 21 -13.73 0.41 6.63
N ASP A 22 -12.74 0.66 5.77
CA ASP A 22 -12.87 1.49 4.59
C ASP A 22 -12.57 0.69 3.29
N PRO A 23 -13.60 0.29 2.52
CA PRO A 23 -13.41 -0.49 1.29
C PRO A 23 -12.94 0.36 0.09
N THR A 24 -12.75 1.67 0.25
CA THR A 24 -12.36 2.59 -0.83
C THR A 24 -10.98 2.23 -1.39
N ILE A 25 -10.84 2.36 -2.71
CA ILE A 25 -9.56 2.18 -3.40
C ILE A 25 -8.88 3.55 -3.50
N TYR A 26 -7.69 3.65 -2.95
CA TYR A 26 -6.87 4.86 -2.96
C TYR A 26 -5.65 4.72 -3.86
N GLN A 27 -5.46 5.71 -4.73
CA GLN A 27 -4.32 5.76 -5.64
C GLN A 27 -3.09 6.35 -4.96
N CYS A 28 -2.02 5.56 -4.97
CA CYS A 28 -0.71 5.88 -4.42
C CYS A 28 0.37 5.67 -5.49
N GLU A 29 1.61 6.01 -5.17
CA GLU A 29 2.78 5.76 -6.04
C GLU A 29 3.95 5.21 -5.22
N ILE A 30 4.70 4.28 -5.78
CA ILE A 30 5.87 3.71 -5.11
C ILE A 30 7.03 4.70 -5.19
N ILE A 31 7.50 5.14 -4.02
CA ILE A 31 8.73 5.93 -3.89
C ILE A 31 9.93 5.00 -3.93
N THR A 32 9.94 3.98 -3.08
CA THR A 32 11.00 2.97 -3.04
C THR A 32 10.49 1.65 -2.50
N TYR A 33 11.12 0.56 -2.91
CA TYR A 33 10.88 -0.77 -2.39
C TYR A 33 12.18 -1.32 -1.80
N LYS A 34 12.13 -1.71 -0.52
CA LYS A 34 13.24 -2.34 0.21
C LYS A 34 12.91 -3.82 0.48
N PRO A 35 13.42 -4.75 -0.35
CA PRO A 35 13.13 -6.17 -0.20
C PRO A 35 13.57 -6.75 1.15
N GLU A 36 14.78 -6.40 1.59
CA GLU A 36 15.38 -6.92 2.84
C GLU A 36 14.58 -6.54 4.10
N GLU A 37 13.84 -5.43 4.04
CA GLU A 37 12.98 -4.97 5.14
C GLU A 37 11.50 -5.34 4.93
N GLU A 38 11.17 -5.97 3.79
CA GLU A 38 9.79 -6.23 3.36
C GLU A 38 8.91 -4.97 3.36
N ARG A 39 9.48 -3.83 2.96
CA ARG A 39 8.82 -2.51 3.04
C ARG A 39 8.71 -1.81 1.69
N ILE A 40 7.54 -1.26 1.42
CA ILE A 40 7.26 -0.35 0.31
C ILE A 40 6.97 1.03 0.89
N TYR A 41 7.66 2.05 0.38
CA TYR A 41 7.37 3.44 0.67
C TYR A 41 6.45 3.98 -0.41
N LEU A 42 5.29 4.48 0.00
CA LEU A 42 4.24 4.96 -0.88
C LEU A 42 4.02 6.45 -0.68
N LEU A 43 3.75 7.16 -1.78
CA LEU A 43 3.28 8.54 -1.77
C LEU A 43 1.75 8.54 -1.98
N SER A 44 0.99 9.09 -1.04
CA SER A 44 -0.43 9.36 -1.24
C SER A 44 -0.61 10.54 -2.18
N LYS A 45 -1.44 10.38 -3.22
CA LYS A 45 -1.64 11.44 -4.24
C LYS A 45 -2.71 12.46 -3.82
N ARG A 46 -3.92 12.00 -3.52
CA ARG A 46 -5.10 12.85 -3.27
C ARG A 46 -5.74 12.64 -1.90
N THR A 47 -5.37 11.56 -1.21
CA THR A 47 -5.97 11.16 0.06
C THR A 47 -5.11 11.64 1.21
N GLU A 48 -5.74 12.15 2.26
CA GLU A 48 -5.04 12.58 3.46
C GLU A 48 -4.59 11.38 4.30
N LEU A 49 -3.41 11.48 4.93
CA LEU A 49 -2.82 10.40 5.74
C LEU A 49 -3.75 9.82 6.82
N PRO A 50 -4.58 10.61 7.55
CA PRO A 50 -5.46 10.07 8.60
C PRO A 50 -6.43 8.99 8.13
N VAL A 51 -6.83 9.02 6.85
CA VAL A 51 -7.72 8.02 6.22
C VAL A 51 -7.11 6.62 6.26
N PHE A 52 -5.78 6.54 6.13
CA PHE A 52 -5.06 5.28 6.11
C PHE A 52 -4.77 4.76 7.51
N SER A 53 -5.68 3.98 8.08
CA SER A 53 -5.52 3.29 9.37
C SER A 53 -4.22 2.47 9.45
N LEU A 54 -3.53 2.55 10.59
CA LEU A 54 -2.34 1.73 10.89
C LEU A 54 -2.72 0.30 11.33
N ASP A 55 -3.97 0.11 11.73
CA ASP A 55 -4.52 -1.17 12.18
C ASP A 55 -5.32 -1.88 11.07
N GLY A 56 -5.17 -1.41 9.83
CA GLY A 56 -5.75 -2.03 8.63
C GLY A 56 -4.78 -3.01 7.98
N ILE A 57 -5.33 -4.11 7.45
CA ILE A 57 -4.68 -4.94 6.44
C ILE A 57 -5.16 -4.47 5.08
N TYR A 58 -4.22 -4.17 4.20
CA TYR A 58 -4.49 -3.65 2.88
C TYR A 58 -3.98 -4.58 1.80
N ARG A 59 -4.75 -4.66 0.71
CA ARG A 59 -4.29 -5.13 -0.59
C ARG A 59 -3.64 -3.97 -1.31
N CYS A 60 -2.50 -4.25 -1.92
CA CYS A 60 -1.75 -3.35 -2.76
C CYS A 60 -1.66 -3.99 -4.14
N THR A 61 -2.21 -3.33 -5.16
CA THR A 61 -2.16 -3.79 -6.55
C THR A 61 -1.26 -2.87 -7.34
N ILE A 62 -0.19 -3.42 -7.91
CA ILE A 62 0.86 -2.69 -8.60
C ILE A 62 0.78 -3.01 -10.08
N ALA A 63 0.68 -1.96 -10.91
CA ALA A 63 0.76 -2.11 -12.36
C ALA A 63 2.21 -2.37 -12.77
N ALA A 64 2.52 -3.58 -13.25
CA ALA A 64 3.84 -3.96 -13.74
C ALA A 64 3.86 -4.20 -15.26
N GLU A 65 5.07 -4.26 -15.83
CA GLU A 65 5.27 -4.49 -17.28
C GLU A 65 4.60 -5.78 -17.78
N GLU A 66 4.62 -6.85 -16.99
CA GLU A 66 4.03 -8.15 -17.33
C GLU A 66 2.59 -8.33 -16.79
N GLY A 67 1.91 -7.25 -16.38
CA GLY A 67 0.56 -7.29 -15.81
C GLY A 67 0.48 -6.82 -14.37
N LEU A 68 -0.52 -7.29 -13.62
CA LEU A 68 -0.78 -6.84 -12.25
C LEU A 68 -0.07 -7.74 -11.23
N VAL A 69 0.62 -7.12 -10.29
CA VAL A 69 1.20 -7.78 -9.12
C VAL A 69 0.40 -7.36 -7.89
N GLU A 70 -0.02 -8.32 -7.07
CA GLU A 70 -0.72 -8.05 -5.82
C GLU A 70 0.17 -8.40 -4.62
N CYS A 71 0.05 -7.62 -3.55
CA CYS A 71 0.58 -7.97 -2.24
C CYS A 71 -0.37 -7.52 -1.13
N SER A 72 -0.18 -8.07 0.06
CA SER A 72 -0.97 -7.73 1.25
C SER A 72 -0.03 -7.41 2.41
N GLY A 73 -0.46 -6.47 3.25
CA GLY A 73 0.38 -5.89 4.28
C GLY A 73 -0.37 -4.89 5.16
N SER A 74 0.37 -4.19 6.01
CA SER A 74 -0.16 -3.14 6.86
C SER A 74 0.69 -1.89 6.78
N ILE A 75 0.08 -0.74 7.08
CA ILE A 75 0.81 0.52 7.18
C ILE A 75 1.40 0.61 8.57
N THR A 76 2.71 0.75 8.67
CA THR A 76 3.40 0.88 9.96
C THR A 76 3.67 2.32 10.34
N GLU A 77 3.85 3.20 9.34
CA GLU A 77 4.14 4.62 9.54
C GLU A 77 3.44 5.46 8.47
N ARG A 78 3.06 6.68 8.85
CA ARG A 78 2.54 7.71 7.94
C ARG A 78 3.05 9.07 8.39
N TYR A 79 3.67 9.82 7.49
CA TYR A 79 4.30 11.10 7.82
C TYR A 79 4.41 12.01 6.61
N TRP A 80 4.62 13.31 6.85
CA TRP A 80 4.88 14.29 5.80
C TRP A 80 6.39 14.51 5.65
N ASN A 81 6.88 14.56 4.42
CA ASN A 81 8.26 14.96 4.13
C ASN A 81 8.32 15.84 2.86
N LYS A 82 9.52 16.13 2.37
CA LYS A 82 9.73 16.97 1.16
C LYS A 82 9.09 16.42 -0.12
N LEU A 83 8.83 15.11 -0.19
CA LEU A 83 8.14 14.47 -1.32
C LEU A 83 6.61 14.54 -1.18
N GLY A 84 6.10 14.77 0.03
CA GLY A 84 4.67 14.89 0.34
C GLY A 84 4.22 13.93 1.44
N GLN A 85 3.01 13.37 1.26
CA GLN A 85 2.36 12.47 2.21
C GLN A 85 2.85 11.03 2.02
N VAL A 86 3.74 10.55 2.90
CA VAL A 86 4.40 9.24 2.80
C VAL A 86 3.76 8.23 3.74
N MET A 87 3.63 7.00 3.25
CA MET A 87 3.23 5.82 4.03
C MET A 87 4.28 4.74 3.90
N VAL A 88 4.57 4.05 5.00
CA VAL A 88 5.43 2.86 5.03
C VAL A 88 4.55 1.63 5.13
N PHE A 89 4.52 0.85 4.06
CA PHE A 89 3.74 -0.36 3.93
C PHE A 89 4.62 -1.59 4.13
N ARG A 90 4.36 -2.37 5.16
CA ARG A 90 5.07 -3.62 5.46
C ARG A 90 4.30 -4.81 4.89
N LEU A 91 4.96 -5.60 4.06
CA LEU A 91 4.42 -6.82 3.47
C LEU A 91 4.22 -7.88 4.55
N ARG A 92 3.16 -8.69 4.44
CA ARG A 92 2.96 -9.86 5.32
C ARG A 92 3.33 -11.18 4.67
N ASN A 93 3.21 -11.31 3.35
CA ASN A 93 3.39 -12.57 2.64
C ASN A 93 4.10 -12.40 1.27
N GLY A 94 4.89 -11.34 1.08
CA GLY A 94 5.53 -11.05 -0.21
C GLY A 94 4.54 -10.69 -1.33
N PHE A 95 4.96 -10.88 -2.59
CA PHE A 95 4.15 -10.59 -3.78
C PHE A 95 3.62 -11.85 -4.45
N TYR A 96 2.42 -11.76 -5.00
CA TYR A 96 1.80 -12.80 -5.80
C TYR A 96 1.37 -12.23 -7.15
N LYS A 97 1.66 -12.95 -8.25
CA LYS A 97 1.16 -12.58 -9.58
C LYS A 97 -0.31 -12.94 -9.68
N LYS A 98 -1.15 -12.00 -10.14
CA LYS A 98 -2.54 -12.32 -10.46
C LYS A 98 -2.58 -12.99 -11.83
N VAL A 99 -2.80 -14.31 -11.86
CA VAL A 99 -3.12 -14.99 -13.12
C VAL A 99 -4.59 -14.71 -13.41
N VAL A 100 -4.84 -13.87 -14.41
CA VAL A 100 -6.20 -13.62 -14.90
C VAL A 100 -6.58 -14.84 -15.73
N ASN A 101 -7.46 -15.69 -15.20
CA ASN A 101 -8.16 -16.72 -15.99
C ASN A 101 -9.34 -16.08 -16.71
#